data_AF-D4MPR2-F1
#
_entry.id   AF-D4MPR2-F1
#
_cell.length_a   1.000
_cell.length_b   1.000
_cell.length_c   1.000
_cell.angle_alpha   90.00
_cell.angle_beta   90.00
_cell.angle_gamma   90.00
#
_symmetry.space_group_name_H-M   'P 1'
#
loop_
_entity.id
_entity.type
_entity.pdbx_description
1 polymer ?
#
loop_
_entity_poly.entity_id
_entity_poly.type
_entity_poly.pdbx_seq_one_letter_code
_entity_poly.pdbx_strand_id
1 'polypeptide(L)'
;MSSFGSQIRKRLAELRRAGEDVPKIMMEVAERATIEAVRVANENTPPNGGAAIAGTNTRSGQMAQHWAADSQTKPVYTKGSVRTVLANNMQYASYVNDGHNVDEHFTSHVAIEGGILVGKPDGDGGLMVGTKTTYVPGLYMKEKAIGKYRSVVRSELQRKVRERFR
;
A
#
# COMPACT_ATOMS: atom_id res chain seq x y z
N MET A 1 -5.55 -24.22 11.28
CA MET A 1 -5.49 -22.80 11.67
C MET A 1 -6.82 -22.12 11.32
N SER A 2 -7.33 -21.20 12.15
CA SER A 2 -8.55 -20.42 11.83
C SER A 2 -8.25 -19.29 10.83
N SER A 3 -9.11 -19.11 9.82
CA SER A 3 -8.93 -18.04 8.83
C SER A 3 -9.20 -16.66 9.43
N PHE A 4 -8.67 -15.61 8.80
CA PHE A 4 -8.95 -14.22 9.20
C PHE A 4 -10.47 -13.98 9.31
N GLY A 5 -11.23 -14.38 8.30
CA GLY A 5 -12.69 -14.22 8.29
C GLY A 5 -13.40 -14.96 9.42
N SER A 6 -12.97 -16.19 9.78
CA SER A 6 -13.60 -16.93 10.88
C SER A 6 -13.27 -16.31 12.25
N GLN A 7 -12.05 -15.79 12.44
CA GLN A 7 -11.67 -15.06 13.64
C GLN A 7 -12.50 -13.78 13.82
N ILE A 8 -12.70 -13.01 12.74
CA ILE A 8 -13.52 -11.78 12.79
C ILE A 8 -14.97 -12.12 13.14
N ARG A 9 -15.58 -13.10 12.46
CA ARG A 9 -16.96 -13.53 12.74
C ARG A 9 -17.15 -13.95 14.19
N LYS A 10 -16.19 -14.70 14.76
CA LYS A 10 -16.22 -15.09 16.16
C LYS A 10 -16.29 -13.87 17.09
N ARG A 11 -15.40 -12.89 16.90
CA ARG A 11 -15.34 -11.68 17.75
C ARG A 11 -16.60 -10.82 17.61
N LEU A 12 -17.11 -10.64 16.40
CA LEU A 12 -18.35 -9.88 16.18
C LEU A 12 -19.56 -10.59 16.80
N ALA A 13 -19.60 -11.92 16.80
CA ALA A 13 -20.65 -12.68 17.48
C ALA A 13 -20.57 -12.55 19.01
N GLU A 14 -19.37 -12.55 19.59
CA GLU A 14 -19.15 -12.28 21.02
C GLU A 14 -19.66 -10.89 21.39
N LEU A 15 -19.30 -9.86 20.62
CA LEU A 15 -19.78 -8.48 20.83
C LEU A 15 -21.30 -8.36 20.67
N ARG A 16 -21.89 -9.04 19.67
CA ARG A 16 -23.35 -9.07 19.49
C ARG A 16 -24.06 -9.65 20.71
N ARG A 17 -23.54 -10.74 21.29
CA ARG A 17 -24.11 -11.36 22.49
C ARG A 17 -24.00 -10.45 23.73
N ALA A 18 -22.98 -9.60 23.78
CA ALA A 18 -22.83 -8.58 24.81
C ALA A 18 -23.74 -7.36 24.62
N GLY A 19 -24.60 -7.34 23.58
CA GLY A 19 -25.51 -6.21 23.31
C GLY A 19 -24.85 -5.01 22.65
N GLU A 20 -23.63 -5.17 22.10
CA GLU A 20 -22.91 -4.07 21.45
C GLU A 20 -23.50 -3.68 20.09
N ASP A 21 -23.29 -2.41 19.72
CA ASP A 21 -23.55 -1.91 18.36
C ASP A 21 -22.47 -2.43 17.39
N VAL A 22 -22.69 -3.65 16.90
CA VAL A 22 -21.81 -4.33 15.96
C VAL A 22 -21.61 -3.54 14.66
N PRO A 23 -22.66 -2.99 14.01
CA PRO A 23 -22.47 -2.12 12.83
C PRO A 23 -21.51 -0.95 13.09
N LYS A 24 -21.68 -0.21 14.18
CA LYS A 24 -20.79 0.89 14.54
C LYS A 24 -19.36 0.42 14.77
N ILE A 25 -19.18 -0.67 15.52
CA ILE A 25 -17.86 -1.26 15.76
C ILE A 25 -17.19 -1.67 14.44
N MET A 26 -17.93 -2.28 13.53
CA MET A 26 -17.38 -2.68 12.21
C MET A 26 -16.88 -1.47 11.43
N MET A 27 -17.62 -0.35 11.44
CA MET A 27 -17.22 0.89 10.78
C MET A 27 -15.95 1.48 11.41
N GLU A 28 -15.94 1.69 12.73
CA GLU A 28 -14.78 2.26 13.45
C GLU A 28 -13.50 1.43 13.24
N VAL A 29 -13.63 0.10 13.31
CA VAL A 29 -12.50 -0.81 13.15
C VAL A 29 -12.00 -0.82 11.71
N ALA A 30 -12.88 -0.83 10.72
CA ALA A 30 -12.50 -0.79 9.32
C ALA A 30 -11.81 0.53 8.96
N GLU A 31 -12.34 1.67 9.42
CA GLU A 31 -11.75 2.99 9.20
C GLU A 31 -10.31 3.06 9.75
N ARG A 32 -10.14 2.71 11.03
CA ARG A 32 -8.82 2.72 11.68
C ARG A 32 -7.85 1.77 11.00
N ALA A 33 -8.31 0.57 10.63
CA ALA A 33 -7.47 -0.41 9.95
C ALA A 33 -7.03 0.08 8.56
N THR A 34 -7.89 0.78 7.82
CA THR A 34 -7.53 1.31 6.50
C THR A 34 -6.60 2.52 6.60
N ILE A 35 -6.78 3.41 7.59
CA ILE A 35 -5.82 4.50 7.86
C ILE A 35 -4.42 3.93 8.11
N GLU A 36 -4.31 2.90 8.95
CA GLU A 36 -3.03 2.25 9.22
C GLU A 36 -2.46 1.50 7.99
N ALA A 37 -3.33 0.93 7.15
CA ALA A 37 -2.91 0.30 5.91
C ALA A 37 -2.31 1.32 4.93
N VAL A 38 -2.96 2.49 4.76
CA VAL A 38 -2.46 3.60 3.95
C VAL A 38 -1.10 4.08 4.46
N ARG A 39 -0.96 4.27 5.79
CA ARG A 39 0.32 4.65 6.41
C ARG A 39 1.43 3.68 6.06
N VAL A 40 1.19 2.37 6.24
CA VAL A 40 2.19 1.33 5.93
C VAL A 40 2.50 1.26 4.44
N ALA A 41 1.50 1.43 3.57
CA ALA A 41 1.73 1.47 2.13
C ALA A 41 2.66 2.64 1.76
N ASN A 42 2.38 3.83 2.30
CA ASN A 42 3.19 5.04 2.10
C ASN A 42 4.64 4.86 2.60
N GLU A 43 4.84 4.39 3.83
CA GLU A 43 6.18 4.14 4.39
C GLU A 43 7.01 3.12 3.60
N ASN A 44 6.36 2.20 2.89
CA ASN A 44 7.01 1.21 2.06
C ASN A 44 7.16 1.63 0.60
N THR A 45 6.69 2.83 0.23
CA THR A 45 6.74 3.34 -1.13
C THR A 45 7.99 4.22 -1.34
N PRO A 46 8.78 3.99 -2.39
CA PRO A 46 9.88 4.87 -2.75
C PRO A 46 9.42 6.31 -3.02
N PRO A 47 10.27 7.32 -2.74
CA PRO A 47 11.59 7.23 -2.14
C PRO A 47 11.49 7.17 -0.60
N ASN A 48 11.61 5.97 -0.02
CA ASN A 48 11.63 5.74 1.42
C ASN A 48 13.07 5.50 1.91
N GLY A 49 13.34 5.76 3.18
CA GLY A 49 14.65 5.45 3.80
C GLY A 49 15.78 6.43 3.46
N GLY A 50 15.47 7.67 3.04
CA GLY A 50 16.48 8.73 2.88
C GLY A 50 17.40 8.57 1.68
N ALA A 51 17.16 7.60 0.80
CA ALA A 51 17.82 7.55 -0.50
C ALA A 51 17.49 8.83 -1.27
N ALA A 52 18.51 9.63 -1.56
CA ALA A 52 18.34 10.89 -2.27
C ALA A 52 17.55 10.67 -3.57
N ILE A 53 16.61 11.57 -3.80
CA ILE A 53 15.97 11.77 -5.11
C ILE A 53 17.09 12.31 -6.01
N ALA A 54 17.84 11.42 -6.64
CA ALA A 54 19.05 11.78 -7.40
C ALA A 54 18.75 11.83 -8.90
N GLY A 55 19.15 12.95 -9.52
CA GLY A 55 19.05 13.24 -10.94
C GLY A 55 18.06 14.35 -11.26
N THR A 56 18.47 15.30 -12.11
CA THR A 56 17.59 16.35 -12.63
C THR A 56 16.49 15.69 -13.46
N ASN A 57 15.22 16.03 -13.19
CA ASN A 57 14.03 15.55 -13.91
C ASN A 57 13.67 14.04 -13.77
N THR A 58 14.24 13.27 -12.82
CA THR A 58 14.08 11.80 -12.81
C THR A 58 13.19 11.19 -11.72
N ARG A 59 12.69 11.91 -10.70
CA ARG A 59 11.85 11.31 -9.63
C ARG A 59 10.87 12.27 -8.94
N SER A 60 9.62 11.83 -8.73
CA SER A 60 8.63 12.47 -7.85
C SER A 60 8.21 11.52 -6.70
N GLY A 61 7.98 12.06 -5.49
CA GLY A 61 7.38 11.33 -4.35
C GLY A 61 5.88 11.06 -4.51
N GLN A 62 5.37 11.21 -5.73
CA GLN A 62 3.96 11.27 -6.05
C GLN A 62 3.25 9.95 -5.72
N MET A 63 3.83 8.80 -6.09
CA MET A 63 3.23 7.49 -5.81
C MET A 63 2.94 7.26 -4.32
N ALA A 64 3.82 7.75 -3.44
CA ALA A 64 3.62 7.64 -2.00
C ALA A 64 2.38 8.43 -1.53
N GLN A 65 2.18 9.63 -2.09
CA GLN A 65 1.02 10.49 -1.82
C GLN A 65 -0.29 9.89 -2.34
N HIS A 66 -0.25 9.18 -3.46
CA HIS A 66 -1.44 8.55 -4.07
C HIS A 66 -2.07 7.47 -3.20
N TRP A 67 -1.33 6.81 -2.30
CA TRP A 67 -1.96 5.92 -1.32
C TRP A 67 -2.99 6.63 -0.44
N ALA A 68 -2.72 7.87 -0.05
CA ALA A 68 -3.64 8.66 0.76
C ALA A 68 -4.73 9.31 -0.08
N ALA A 69 -4.38 9.82 -1.27
CA ALA A 69 -5.32 10.52 -2.15
C ALA A 69 -6.37 9.58 -2.79
N ASP A 70 -5.95 8.38 -3.17
CA ASP A 70 -6.80 7.46 -3.96
C ASP A 70 -7.59 6.48 -3.07
N SER A 71 -7.17 6.30 -1.81
CA SER A 71 -7.82 5.37 -0.89
C SER A 71 -9.09 5.96 -0.27
N GLN A 72 -10.08 5.10 -0.05
CA GLN A 72 -11.30 5.44 0.70
C GLN A 72 -11.18 4.87 2.12
N THR A 73 -10.68 5.69 3.04
CA THR A 73 -10.54 5.33 4.47
C THR A 73 -11.87 5.36 5.21
N LYS A 74 -12.77 6.29 4.85
CA LYS A 74 -14.10 6.37 5.43
C LYS A 74 -14.97 5.20 4.94
N PRO A 75 -15.45 4.34 5.85
CA PRO A 75 -16.18 3.13 5.48
C PRO A 75 -17.56 3.44 4.89
N VAL A 76 -17.96 2.65 3.90
CA VAL A 76 -19.32 2.58 3.40
C VAL A 76 -20.01 1.36 4.01
N TYR A 77 -21.16 1.59 4.64
CA TYR A 77 -22.03 0.51 5.11
C TYR A 77 -23.09 0.19 4.07
N THR A 78 -23.18 -1.07 3.63
CA THR A 78 -24.18 -1.50 2.65
C THR A 78 -24.60 -2.94 2.93
N LYS A 79 -25.91 -3.17 3.12
CA LYS A 79 -26.52 -4.51 3.29
C LYS A 79 -25.79 -5.41 4.32
N GLY A 80 -25.42 -4.86 5.48
CA GLY A 80 -24.71 -5.62 6.51
C GLY A 80 -23.20 -5.79 6.30
N SER A 81 -22.64 -5.17 5.27
CA SER A 81 -21.20 -5.15 4.99
C SER A 81 -20.61 -3.77 5.19
N VAL A 82 -19.38 -3.74 5.68
CA VAL A 82 -18.55 -2.52 5.78
C VAL A 82 -17.41 -2.64 4.79
N ARG A 83 -17.24 -1.61 3.96
CA ARG A 83 -16.19 -1.57 2.93
C ARG A 83 -15.40 -0.28 3.01
N THR A 84 -14.09 -0.41 2.92
CA THR A 84 -13.12 0.65 2.65
C THR A 84 -12.32 0.26 1.42
N VAL A 85 -11.53 1.18 0.87
CA VAL A 85 -10.69 0.93 -0.31
C VAL A 85 -9.26 1.37 -0.01
N LEU A 86 -8.30 0.50 -0.28
CA LEU A 86 -6.88 0.82 -0.37
C LEU A 86 -6.52 0.85 -1.86
N ALA A 87 -6.06 2.00 -2.37
CA ALA A 87 -5.78 2.19 -3.79
C ALA A 87 -4.53 3.04 -4.02
N ASN A 88 -3.93 2.84 -5.19
CA ASN A 88 -2.91 3.69 -5.78
C ASN A 88 -3.12 3.65 -7.30
N ASN A 89 -3.60 4.76 -7.85
CA ASN A 89 -4.03 4.85 -9.25
C ASN A 89 -2.90 5.29 -10.19
N MET A 90 -1.66 5.35 -9.70
CA MET A 90 -0.50 5.64 -10.57
C MET A 90 -0.30 4.48 -11.56
N GLN A 91 -0.17 4.82 -12.84
CA GLN A 91 -0.02 3.83 -13.92
C GLN A 91 1.17 2.88 -13.70
N TYR A 92 2.24 3.37 -13.08
CA TYR A 92 3.44 2.58 -12.81
C TYR A 92 3.43 1.86 -11.46
N ALA A 93 2.38 2.01 -10.63
CA ALA A 93 2.37 1.45 -9.27
C ALA A 93 2.50 -0.08 -9.25
N SER A 94 1.92 -0.77 -10.25
CA SER A 94 2.03 -2.23 -10.38
C SER A 94 3.47 -2.69 -10.61
N TYR A 95 4.21 -2.02 -11.50
CA TYR A 95 5.63 -2.32 -11.77
C TYR A 95 6.50 -2.20 -10.52
N VAL A 96 6.18 -1.24 -9.63
CA VAL A 96 6.89 -1.04 -8.36
C VAL A 96 6.41 -2.03 -7.29
N ASN A 97 5.12 -2.38 -7.26
CA ASN A 97 4.55 -3.28 -6.26
C ASN A 97 4.88 -4.75 -6.53
N ASP A 98 4.59 -5.21 -7.74
CA ASP A 98 4.62 -6.62 -8.12
C ASP A 98 5.97 -6.99 -8.77
N GLY A 99 6.72 -6.00 -9.25
CA GLY A 99 7.94 -6.20 -10.02
C GLY A 99 7.65 -6.33 -11.52
N HIS A 100 8.71 -6.41 -12.32
CA HIS A 100 8.59 -6.55 -13.76
C HIS A 100 9.88 -7.06 -14.40
N ASN A 101 9.74 -7.69 -15.57
CA ASN A 101 10.87 -7.98 -16.43
C ASN A 101 11.34 -6.70 -17.10
N VAL A 102 12.65 -6.61 -17.34
CA VAL A 102 13.28 -5.51 -18.05
C VAL A 102 13.85 -6.07 -19.33
N ASP A 103 13.24 -5.69 -20.45
CA ASP A 103 13.76 -6.05 -21.77
C ASP A 103 14.92 -5.13 -22.13
N GLU A 104 15.88 -5.69 -22.85
CA GLU A 104 16.99 -4.93 -23.39
C GLU A 104 16.49 -3.94 -24.44
N HIS A 105 16.69 -2.64 -24.22
CA HIS A 105 16.30 -1.61 -25.16
C HIS A 105 17.16 -0.35 -25.00
N PHE A 106 17.33 0.37 -26.11
CA PHE A 106 18.01 1.65 -26.13
C PHE A 106 17.04 2.78 -25.81
N THR A 107 17.38 3.63 -24.84
CA THR A 107 16.63 4.83 -24.48
C THR A 107 17.45 6.09 -24.81
N SER A 108 17.00 6.91 -25.75
CA SER A 108 17.73 8.07 -26.29
C SER A 108 17.62 9.36 -25.47
N HIS A 109 16.88 9.38 -24.35
CA HIS A 109 16.60 10.61 -23.58
C HIS A 109 17.11 10.54 -22.13
N VAL A 110 18.07 9.65 -21.86
CA VAL A 110 18.68 9.47 -20.54
C VAL A 110 20.18 9.21 -20.68
N ALA A 111 20.97 9.71 -19.73
CA ALA A 111 22.41 9.50 -19.67
C ALA A 111 22.88 9.30 -18.22
N ILE A 112 24.10 8.80 -18.04
CA ILE A 112 24.77 8.73 -16.74
C ILE A 112 25.81 9.85 -16.68
N GLU A 113 25.62 10.80 -15.78
CA GLU A 113 26.55 11.90 -15.54
C GLU A 113 26.99 11.88 -14.07
N GLY A 114 28.30 11.90 -13.80
CA GLY A 114 28.82 11.84 -12.44
C GLY A 114 28.37 10.59 -11.64
N GLY A 115 28.02 9.50 -12.34
CA GLY A 115 27.50 8.27 -11.74
C GLY A 115 25.99 8.28 -11.42
N ILE A 116 25.26 9.32 -11.82
CA ILE A 116 23.82 9.48 -11.55
C ILE A 116 23.05 9.46 -12.87
N LEU A 117 21.86 8.86 -12.87
CA LEU A 117 20.95 8.88 -14.02
C LEU A 117 20.30 10.26 -14.17
N VAL A 118 20.44 10.86 -15.35
CA VAL A 118 19.93 12.20 -15.68
C VAL A 118 19.04 12.12 -16.92
N GLY A 119 17.92 12.82 -16.90
CA GLY A 119 17.06 12.99 -18.08
C GLY A 119 17.64 14.01 -19.05
N LYS A 120 17.74 13.65 -20.34
CA LYS A 120 18.26 14.45 -21.45
C LYS A 120 17.15 14.68 -22.49
N PRO A 121 16.27 15.66 -22.26
CA PRO A 121 15.08 15.89 -23.10
C PRO A 121 15.42 16.40 -24.50
N ASP A 122 16.63 16.90 -24.72
CA ASP A 122 17.20 17.28 -26.02
C ASP A 122 17.67 16.09 -26.87
N GLY A 123 17.66 14.88 -26.31
CA GLY A 123 18.05 13.64 -27.00
C GLY A 123 19.56 13.48 -27.14
N ASP A 124 20.37 14.30 -26.46
CA ASP A 124 21.82 14.13 -26.44
C ASP A 124 22.21 13.03 -25.46
N GLY A 125 22.64 11.90 -26.02
CA GLY A 125 23.03 10.69 -25.29
C GLY A 125 22.05 9.53 -25.41
N GLY A 126 22.25 8.52 -24.56
CA GLY A 126 21.37 7.37 -24.49
C GLY A 126 21.96 6.25 -23.64
N LEU A 127 21.07 5.38 -23.13
CA LEU A 127 21.46 4.25 -22.31
C LEU A 127 20.78 2.98 -22.83
N MET A 128 21.58 1.92 -22.97
CA MET A 128 21.07 0.56 -23.07
C MET A 128 20.61 0.08 -21.68
N VAL A 129 19.30 -0.06 -21.53
CA VAL A 129 18.67 -0.57 -20.31
C VAL A 129 18.45 -2.09 -20.47
N GLY A 130 18.29 -2.84 -19.38
CA GLY A 130 18.01 -4.28 -19.41
C GLY A 130 19.23 -5.19 -19.62
N THR A 131 20.42 -4.64 -19.88
CA THR A 131 21.64 -5.41 -20.17
C THR A 131 22.22 -6.17 -18.96
N LYS A 132 21.99 -5.67 -17.73
CA LYS A 132 22.54 -6.24 -16.48
C LYS A 132 21.49 -6.85 -15.56
N THR A 133 20.24 -6.47 -15.73
CA THR A 133 19.15 -6.89 -14.87
C THR A 133 17.96 -7.16 -15.75
N THR A 134 17.51 -8.41 -15.79
CA THR A 134 16.36 -8.87 -16.58
C THR A 134 15.07 -8.85 -15.79
N TYR A 135 15.15 -8.70 -14.46
CA TYR A 135 14.01 -8.65 -13.57
C TYR A 135 14.23 -7.71 -12.39
N VAL A 136 13.27 -6.83 -12.15
CA VAL A 136 13.22 -5.96 -10.97
C VAL A 136 12.18 -6.52 -10.00
N PRO A 137 12.58 -6.92 -8.78
CA PRO A 137 11.64 -7.45 -7.80
C PRO A 137 10.70 -6.37 -7.27
N GLY A 138 9.44 -6.73 -7.09
CA GLY A 138 8.44 -5.88 -6.46
C GLY A 138 8.70 -5.61 -4.98
N LEU A 139 8.19 -4.49 -4.49
CA LEU A 139 8.30 -4.08 -3.08
C LEU A 139 7.15 -4.56 -2.19
N TYR A 140 6.09 -5.11 -2.81
CA TYR A 140 4.92 -5.72 -2.15
C TYR A 140 4.28 -4.81 -1.09
N MET A 141 4.16 -3.51 -1.40
CA MET A 141 3.62 -2.48 -0.50
C MET A 141 2.15 -2.75 -0.18
N LYS A 142 1.37 -3.17 -1.18
CA LYS A 142 -0.04 -3.56 -1.05
C LYS A 142 -0.20 -4.73 -0.08
N GLU A 143 0.64 -5.75 -0.18
CA GLU A 143 0.61 -6.94 0.68
C GLU A 143 0.94 -6.57 2.13
N LYS A 144 1.96 -5.74 2.35
CA LYS A 144 2.32 -5.22 3.68
C LYS A 144 1.16 -4.42 4.30
N ALA A 145 0.53 -3.55 3.50
CA ALA A 145 -0.62 -2.76 3.93
C ALA A 145 -1.84 -3.66 4.28
N ILE A 146 -2.15 -4.67 3.46
CA ILE A 146 -3.20 -5.66 3.75
C ILE A 146 -2.88 -6.45 5.02
N GLY A 147 -1.61 -6.81 5.22
CA GLY A 147 -1.13 -7.44 6.45
C GLY A 147 -1.40 -6.55 7.68
N LYS A 148 -1.08 -5.26 7.59
CA LYS A 148 -1.36 -4.28 8.65
C LYS A 148 -2.84 -4.14 8.92
N TYR A 149 -3.68 -3.99 7.89
CA TYR A 149 -5.13 -3.94 8.02
C TYR A 149 -5.66 -5.12 8.84
N ARG A 150 -5.28 -6.35 8.45
CA ARG A 150 -5.70 -7.57 9.14
C ARG A 150 -5.25 -7.62 10.59
N SER A 151 -4.03 -7.15 10.87
CA SER A 151 -3.49 -7.08 12.23
C SER A 151 -4.30 -6.11 13.11
N VAL A 152 -4.58 -4.90 12.60
CA VAL A 152 -5.35 -3.87 13.32
C VAL A 152 -6.79 -4.32 13.58
N VAL A 153 -7.47 -4.91 12.59
CA VAL A 153 -8.84 -5.44 12.78
C VAL A 153 -8.86 -6.48 13.90
N ARG A 154 -7.89 -7.41 13.92
CA ARG A 154 -7.81 -8.43 14.96
C ARG A 154 -7.57 -7.83 16.34
N SER A 155 -6.62 -6.91 16.46
CA SER A 155 -6.27 -6.31 17.76
C SER A 155 -7.41 -5.46 18.32
N GLU A 156 -8.07 -4.67 17.49
CA GLU A 156 -9.17 -3.80 17.92
C GLU A 156 -10.41 -4.58 18.35
N LEU A 157 -10.82 -5.59 17.57
CA LEU A 157 -11.95 -6.43 17.98
C LEU A 157 -11.64 -7.24 19.23
N GLN A 158 -10.42 -7.77 19.36
CA GLN A 158 -10.01 -8.47 20.58
C GLN A 158 -9.99 -7.54 21.79
N ARG A 159 -9.53 -6.29 21.62
CA ARG A 159 -9.57 -5.26 22.66
C ARG A 159 -11.00 -4.98 23.11
N LYS A 160 -11.91 -4.68 22.17
CA LYS A 160 -13.33 -4.42 22.46
C LYS A 160 -14.00 -5.61 23.16
N VAL A 161 -13.76 -6.85 22.74
CA VAL A 161 -14.28 -8.04 23.43
C VAL A 161 -13.78 -8.08 24.88
N ARG A 162 -12.46 -7.92 25.10
CA ARG A 162 -11.91 -7.92 26.47
C ARG A 162 -12.48 -6.82 27.35
N GLU A 163 -12.78 -5.65 26.81
CA GLU A 163 -13.37 -4.54 27.56
C GLU A 163 -14.81 -4.82 28.00
N ARG A 164 -15.54 -5.68 27.28
CA ARG A 164 -16.95 -6.01 27.60
C ARG A 164 -17.14 -7.23 28.48
N PHE A 165 -16.21 -8.18 28.43
CA PHE A 165 -16.23 -9.40 29.25
C PHE A 165 -15.23 -9.33 30.42
N ARG A 166 -14.90 -8.10 30.85
CA ARG A 166 -14.13 -7.82 32.05
C ARG A 166 -15.05 -7.63 33.24
#